data_AF-A0A0E0DVN9-F1
#
_entry.id   AF-A0A0E0DVN9-F1
#
_cell.length_a   1.000
_cell.length_b   1.000
_cell.length_c   1.000
_cell.angle_alpha   90.00
_cell.angle_beta   90.00
_cell.angle_gamma   90.00
#
_symmetry.space_group_name_H-M   'P 1'
#
loop_
_entity.id
_entity.type
_entity.pdbx_description
1 polymer ?
#
loop_
_entity_poly.entity_id
_entity_poly.type
_entity_poly.pdbx_seq_one_letter_code
_entity_poly.pdbx_strand_id
1 'polypeptide(L)'
;MTKIPPSPPSISLPVLLYCLHLPSSLLLPICSAFRLAGEQAGAVDGLLSLPDPPPALLPCATSSLARPPPDLRLRFASNFESRSEMDGVVAASADATRDEIKIMNVYIWDMDETLILLKSLLDGSYAGAFDGLKDHDKSVDIGKRWENLILELCDEHFFYEEIENYNEPFLSAVKEYDDGKDLTTYDFEADCFSSPYDDLNKRKLAYRHRAIGEKYTKGLEKILDHHMIKVWNDLYSATDKYTDGWLSSAHKLLEEAMGKSTAESTAKHSSINCIVTSGSLIPSLAKCLLYRLDDVVAFENVYSSWEVGKLQCFKWIKERYDGPNVRFCAIGDGHEECTAAQIMKWPFVKIEFHPDAPHRFPGLNLPTIHRIMDTVYDSSSNDG
;
A
#
# COMPACT_ATOMS: atom_id res chain seq x y z
N MET A 1 28.45 -4.42 45.78
CA MET A 1 27.47 -5.30 45.10
C MET A 1 26.26 -4.47 44.74
N THR A 2 26.28 -3.85 43.56
CA THR A 2 25.20 -3.05 42.99
C THR A 2 24.25 -3.97 42.22
N LYS A 3 22.97 -3.99 42.58
CA LYS A 3 21.93 -4.76 41.90
C LYS A 3 21.55 -4.06 40.60
N ILE A 4 21.68 -4.78 39.49
CA ILE A 4 21.20 -4.41 38.15
C ILE A 4 19.66 -4.54 38.14
N PRO A 5 18.89 -3.55 37.65
CA PRO A 5 17.44 -3.70 37.48
C PRO A 5 17.11 -4.66 36.32
N PRO A 6 15.98 -5.39 36.39
CA PRO A 6 15.61 -6.35 35.35
C PRO A 6 15.25 -5.64 34.04
N SER A 7 15.61 -6.26 32.91
CA SER A 7 15.21 -5.86 31.56
C SER A 7 13.67 -5.86 31.42
N PRO A 8 13.09 -4.94 30.62
CA PRO A 8 11.66 -4.98 30.32
C PRO A 8 11.31 -6.25 29.52
N PRO A 9 10.06 -6.76 29.64
CA PRO A 9 9.64 -7.96 28.95
C PRO A 9 9.64 -7.73 27.44
N SER A 10 10.24 -8.67 26.70
CA SER A 10 10.07 -8.80 25.25
C SER A 10 8.58 -8.94 24.93
N ILE A 11 8.06 -8.06 24.08
CA ILE A 11 6.71 -8.20 23.54
C ILE A 11 6.72 -9.44 22.64
N SER A 12 5.89 -10.41 23.00
CA SER A 12 5.77 -11.70 22.32
C SER A 12 5.04 -11.50 20.98
N LEU A 13 5.23 -12.45 20.05
CA LEU A 13 4.60 -12.62 18.73
C LEU A 13 3.06 -12.37 18.56
N PRO A 14 2.16 -12.30 19.57
CA PRO A 14 0.72 -12.21 19.30
C PRO A 14 0.18 -10.91 18.71
N VAL A 15 0.94 -9.80 18.67
CA VAL A 15 0.45 -8.53 18.10
C VAL A 15 0.57 -8.51 16.56
N LEU A 16 1.62 -9.11 16.01
CA LEU A 16 1.82 -9.27 14.55
C LEU A 16 0.70 -10.08 13.88
N LEU A 17 0.18 -11.11 14.56
CA LEU A 17 -0.90 -11.95 14.02
C LEU A 17 -2.24 -11.18 13.88
N TYR A 18 -2.44 -10.11 14.66
CA TYR A 18 -3.66 -9.29 14.61
C TYR A 18 -3.67 -8.34 13.40
N CYS A 19 -2.51 -7.93 12.89
CA CYS A 19 -2.37 -7.01 11.75
C CYS A 19 -2.64 -7.67 10.38
N LEU A 20 -2.55 -9.00 10.28
CA LEU A 20 -2.68 -9.73 9.02
C LEU A 20 -4.07 -10.38 8.80
N HIS A 21 -4.95 -10.43 9.81
CA HIS A 21 -6.08 -11.37 9.80
C HIS A 21 -7.49 -10.83 10.13
N LEU A 22 -7.73 -9.53 10.29
CA LEU A 22 -9.10 -9.05 10.61
C LEU A 22 -9.89 -8.51 9.40
N PRO A 23 -11.15 -8.92 9.19
CA PRO A 23 -12.07 -8.23 8.30
C PRO A 23 -12.52 -6.88 8.89
N SER A 24 -12.70 -5.88 8.03
CA SER A 24 -12.92 -4.46 8.36
C SER A 24 -14.10 -4.16 9.30
N SER A 25 -15.00 -5.11 9.52
CA SER A 25 -16.24 -4.93 10.29
C SER A 25 -16.12 -5.16 11.81
N LEU A 26 -14.98 -5.67 12.31
CA LEU A 26 -14.81 -6.02 13.73
C LEU A 26 -13.76 -5.18 14.50
N LEU A 27 -13.14 -4.18 13.88
CA LEU A 27 -12.04 -3.40 14.49
C LEU A 27 -12.49 -2.28 15.45
N LEU A 28 -13.70 -1.74 15.30
CA LEU A 28 -14.16 -0.61 16.13
C LEU A 28 -14.49 -0.97 17.61
N PRO A 29 -15.00 -2.16 17.97
CA PRO A 29 -15.32 -2.48 19.38
C PRO A 29 -14.11 -2.90 20.23
N ILE A 30 -13.05 -3.46 19.62
CA ILE A 30 -11.92 -4.06 20.36
C ILE A 30 -10.91 -2.99 20.82
N CYS A 31 -10.65 -1.96 20.02
CA CYS A 31 -9.81 -0.83 20.44
C CYS A 31 -10.42 -0.04 21.62
N SER A 32 -11.75 0.02 21.71
CA SER A 32 -12.43 0.66 22.85
C SER A 32 -12.33 -0.18 24.13
N ALA A 33 -12.27 -1.51 24.02
CA ALA A 33 -12.15 -2.41 25.17
C ALA A 33 -10.72 -2.42 25.76
N PHE A 34 -9.68 -2.35 24.92
CA PHE A 34 -8.30 -2.26 25.38
C PHE A 34 -7.95 -0.90 26.02
N ARG A 35 -8.58 0.20 25.57
CA ARG A 35 -8.45 1.52 26.21
C ARG A 35 -8.98 1.54 27.64
N LEU A 36 -10.08 0.83 27.91
CA LEU A 36 -10.70 0.78 29.24
C LEU A 36 -9.99 -0.17 30.22
N ALA A 37 -9.35 -1.23 29.73
CA ALA A 37 -8.64 -2.19 30.57
C ALA A 37 -7.26 -1.69 31.05
N GLY A 38 -6.65 -0.73 30.34
CA GLY A 38 -5.34 -0.15 30.69
C GLY A 38 -5.36 0.88 31.82
N GLU A 39 -6.53 1.41 32.20
CA GLU A 39 -6.67 2.47 33.22
C GLU A 39 -7.14 1.97 34.60
N GLN A 40 -7.38 0.67 34.79
CA GLN A 40 -7.82 0.11 36.09
C GLN A 40 -7.08 -1.18 36.48
N ALA A 41 -5.76 -1.12 36.63
CA ALA A 41 -5.00 -2.19 37.27
C ALA A 41 -4.12 -1.64 38.40
N GLY A 42 -4.75 -1.35 39.55
CA GLY A 42 -4.09 -1.03 40.80
C GLY A 42 -5.04 -1.25 41.99
N ALA A 43 -4.77 -2.30 42.79
CA ALA A 43 -5.46 -2.74 44.03
C ALA A 43 -6.89 -3.31 43.81
N VAL A 44 -7.37 -4.42 44.37
CA VAL A 44 -7.13 -5.13 45.65
C VAL A 44 -7.72 -6.57 45.57
N ASP A 45 -7.22 -7.46 46.44
CA ASP A 45 -7.71 -8.82 46.75
C ASP A 45 -9.13 -8.84 47.37
N GLY A 46 -9.96 -9.86 47.07
CA GLY A 46 -11.08 -10.29 47.94
C GLY A 46 -12.46 -10.54 47.30
N LEU A 47 -12.81 -11.84 47.15
CA LEU A 47 -14.12 -12.53 47.23
C LEU A 47 -15.46 -11.86 46.78
N LEU A 48 -16.10 -12.54 45.82
CA LEU A 48 -17.54 -12.85 45.67
C LEU A 48 -18.57 -11.70 45.72
N SER A 49 -19.15 -11.36 44.54
CA SER A 49 -20.58 -11.48 44.18
C SER A 49 -20.89 -10.55 43.00
N LEU A 50 -21.53 -11.08 41.95
CA LEU A 50 -22.02 -10.33 40.79
C LEU A 50 -23.23 -9.45 41.17
N PRO A 51 -23.29 -8.18 40.75
CA PRO A 51 -24.53 -7.43 40.71
C PRO A 51 -25.05 -7.20 39.27
N ASP A 52 -26.38 -7.15 39.16
CA ASP A 52 -27.20 -6.93 37.96
C ASP A 52 -26.90 -5.60 37.20
N PRO A 53 -27.25 -5.50 35.90
CA PRO A 53 -26.92 -4.32 35.09
C PRO A 53 -27.83 -3.11 35.43
N PRO A 54 -27.30 -1.87 35.47
CA PRO A 54 -28.13 -0.69 35.68
C PRO A 54 -28.77 -0.18 34.37
N PRO A 55 -29.86 0.60 34.48
CA PRO A 55 -30.69 1.03 33.35
C PRO A 55 -30.12 2.24 32.60
N ALA A 56 -30.54 2.35 31.34
CA ALA A 56 -30.20 3.44 30.42
C ALA A 56 -30.72 4.80 30.90
N LEU A 57 -29.84 5.81 30.99
CA LEU A 57 -30.19 7.23 31.03
C LEU A 57 -29.12 8.08 30.35
N LEU A 58 -29.59 8.98 29.47
CA LEU A 58 -28.89 10.16 28.90
C LEU A 58 -28.34 11.06 30.03
N PRO A 59 -27.30 11.90 29.78
CA PRO A 59 -27.61 13.32 29.49
C PRO A 59 -26.56 14.13 28.69
N CYS A 60 -27.08 15.23 28.10
CA CYS A 60 -26.53 16.60 28.03
C CYS A 60 -25.12 16.88 27.47
N ALA A 61 -25.09 17.88 26.58
CA ALA A 61 -23.94 18.55 26.03
C ALA A 61 -23.08 19.29 27.06
N THR A 62 -21.76 19.36 26.85
CA THR A 62 -21.01 20.61 26.63
C THR A 62 -19.55 20.34 26.22
N SER A 63 -19.13 21.08 25.20
CA SER A 63 -17.81 21.42 24.64
C SER A 63 -16.49 20.90 25.27
N SER A 64 -15.65 20.30 24.42
CA SER A 64 -14.29 20.78 24.18
C SER A 64 -13.89 20.52 22.72
N LEU A 65 -13.49 21.59 22.03
CA LEU A 65 -13.11 21.63 20.63
C LEU A 65 -11.80 20.86 20.39
N ALA A 66 -11.89 19.66 19.84
CA ALA A 66 -10.76 19.05 19.13
C ALA A 66 -10.66 19.71 17.75
N ARG A 67 -9.57 20.46 17.56
CA ARG A 67 -9.20 21.11 16.30
C ARG A 67 -9.05 20.04 15.20
N PRO A 68 -9.53 20.27 13.96
CA PRO A 68 -9.25 19.36 12.87
C PRO A 68 -7.73 19.30 12.62
N PRO A 69 -7.20 18.16 12.12
CA PRO A 69 -5.81 18.08 11.70
C PRO A 69 -5.50 19.17 10.66
N PRO A 70 -4.29 19.74 10.66
CA PRO A 70 -3.93 20.76 9.69
C PRO A 70 -4.01 20.17 8.27
N ASP A 71 -4.69 20.93 7.42
CA ASP A 71 -4.80 20.75 5.97
C ASP A 71 -3.39 20.56 5.38
N LEU A 72 -2.98 19.31 5.09
CA LEU A 72 -1.73 19.01 4.38
C LEU A 72 -1.88 19.49 2.93
N ARG A 73 -1.69 20.78 2.71
CA ARG A 73 -1.50 21.34 1.37
C ARG A 73 -0.11 20.95 0.89
N LEU A 74 -0.04 19.87 0.12
CA LEU A 74 1.13 19.49 -0.66
C LEU A 74 1.45 20.60 -1.67
N ARG A 75 2.40 21.47 -1.36
CA ARG A 75 3.04 22.33 -2.37
C ARG A 75 4.17 21.54 -3.03
N PHE A 76 3.84 20.83 -4.10
CA PHE A 76 4.86 20.34 -5.02
C PHE A 76 5.45 21.52 -5.79
N ALA A 77 6.62 22.00 -5.36
CA ALA A 77 7.38 23.00 -6.11
C ALA A 77 8.13 22.28 -7.24
N SER A 78 7.67 22.46 -8.48
CA SER A 78 8.40 22.14 -9.69
C SER A 78 9.43 23.24 -9.97
N ASN A 79 10.70 23.01 -9.62
CA ASN A 79 11.80 23.87 -10.06
C ASN A 79 12.27 23.42 -11.44
N PHE A 80 11.83 24.11 -12.50
CA PHE A 80 12.48 24.10 -13.80
C PHE A 80 12.96 25.53 -14.08
N GLU A 81 14.28 25.74 -14.03
CA GLU A 81 14.91 27.04 -14.24
C GLU A 81 14.87 27.45 -15.72
N SER A 82 14.25 28.59 -15.99
CA SER A 82 14.20 29.25 -17.30
C SER A 82 15.39 30.19 -17.48
N ARG A 83 16.05 30.14 -18.64
CA ARG A 83 17.03 31.15 -19.07
C ARG A 83 16.57 31.77 -20.39
N SER A 84 16.58 33.09 -20.45
CA SER A 84 15.97 33.96 -21.47
C SER A 84 16.94 34.46 -22.57
N GLU A 85 16.32 35.01 -23.64
CA GLU A 85 16.82 35.91 -24.71
C GLU A 85 17.28 35.25 -26.04
N MET A 86 16.98 35.72 -27.26
CA MET A 86 16.07 36.74 -27.83
C MET A 86 16.01 36.60 -29.38
N ASP A 87 14.86 36.97 -29.97
CA ASP A 87 14.52 37.45 -31.33
C ASP A 87 15.01 36.81 -32.66
N GLY A 88 14.01 36.53 -33.52
CA GLY A 88 14.18 36.34 -34.97
C GLY A 88 12.85 36.06 -35.69
N VAL A 89 12.24 37.09 -36.27
CA VAL A 89 11.00 37.02 -37.07
C VAL A 89 11.31 36.53 -38.49
N VAL A 90 10.75 35.40 -38.93
CA VAL A 90 10.36 35.21 -40.35
C VAL A 90 9.31 34.12 -40.57
N ALA A 91 8.24 34.54 -41.24
CA ALA A 91 7.38 33.85 -42.23
C ALA A 91 6.77 32.47 -41.90
N ALA A 92 5.44 32.49 -41.81
CA ALA A 92 4.54 31.35 -41.75
C ALA A 92 4.78 30.33 -42.88
N SER A 93 4.95 29.07 -42.49
CA SER A 93 4.59 27.91 -43.31
C SER A 93 3.63 27.07 -42.47
N ALA A 94 2.37 27.03 -42.90
CA ALA A 94 1.34 26.24 -42.27
C ALA A 94 1.55 24.77 -42.63
N ASP A 95 2.37 24.08 -41.83
CA ASP A 95 2.30 22.64 -41.67
C ASP A 95 2.08 22.38 -40.17
N ALA A 96 0.80 22.44 -39.78
CA ALA A 96 0.39 22.08 -38.44
C ALA A 96 0.57 20.56 -38.30
N THR A 97 1.73 20.15 -37.82
CA THR A 97 1.93 18.84 -37.22
C THR A 97 0.80 18.64 -36.22
N ARG A 98 -0.12 17.71 -36.50
CA ARG A 98 -1.05 17.19 -35.50
C ARG A 98 -0.18 16.59 -34.40
N ASP A 99 0.06 17.35 -33.35
CA ASP A 99 0.53 16.81 -32.08
C ASP A 99 -0.54 15.81 -31.63
N GLU A 100 -0.31 14.52 -31.86
CA GLU A 100 -1.20 13.47 -31.39
C GLU A 100 -1.25 13.58 -29.86
N ILE A 101 -2.44 13.87 -29.33
CA ILE A 101 -2.66 14.05 -27.89
C ILE A 101 -2.23 12.76 -27.17
N LYS A 102 -1.11 12.82 -26.45
CA LYS A 102 -0.61 11.72 -25.64
C LYS A 102 -1.48 11.58 -24.39
N ILE A 103 -2.28 10.53 -24.32
CA ILE A 103 -3.09 10.21 -23.13
C ILE A 103 -2.20 9.50 -22.11
N MET A 104 -2.23 9.98 -20.87
CA MET A 104 -1.58 9.32 -19.74
C MET A 104 -2.61 8.49 -18.95
N ASN A 105 -2.33 7.21 -18.74
CA ASN A 105 -3.18 6.33 -17.93
C ASN A 105 -2.57 6.14 -16.53
N VAL A 106 -3.36 6.29 -15.49
CA VAL A 106 -2.96 6.00 -14.11
C VAL A 106 -3.81 4.83 -13.61
N TYR A 107 -3.17 3.67 -13.45
CA TYR A 107 -3.79 2.45 -12.93
C TYR A 107 -3.60 2.40 -11.42
N ILE A 108 -4.70 2.31 -10.68
CA ILE A 108 -4.71 2.26 -9.22
C ILE A 108 -5.13 0.85 -8.82
N TRP A 109 -4.14 0.04 -8.45
CA TRP A 109 -4.30 -1.35 -8.10
C TRP A 109 -4.51 -1.51 -6.60
N ASP A 110 -5.46 -2.36 -6.21
CA ASP A 110 -5.38 -3.01 -4.90
C ASP A 110 -4.25 -4.06 -4.89
N MET A 111 -3.75 -4.40 -3.70
CA MET A 111 -2.65 -5.35 -3.53
C MET A 111 -3.16 -6.75 -3.19
N ASP A 112 -3.67 -6.93 -1.97
CA ASP A 112 -4.06 -8.21 -1.41
C ASP A 112 -5.33 -8.71 -2.10
N GLU A 113 -5.34 -9.98 -2.51
CA GLU A 113 -6.42 -10.63 -3.29
C GLU A 113 -6.69 -10.03 -4.69
N THR A 114 -5.82 -9.13 -5.13
CA THR A 114 -5.83 -8.53 -6.48
C THR A 114 -4.54 -8.82 -7.24
N LEU A 115 -3.40 -8.22 -6.82
CA LEU A 115 -2.09 -8.47 -7.43
C LEU A 115 -1.41 -9.70 -6.83
N ILE A 116 -1.62 -9.91 -5.54
CA ILE A 116 -1.08 -11.04 -4.79
C ILE A 116 -2.22 -11.81 -4.12
N LEU A 117 -1.99 -13.08 -3.82
CA LEU A 117 -2.90 -13.91 -3.03
C LEU A 117 -2.18 -14.24 -1.73
N LEU A 118 -2.76 -13.88 -0.58
CA LEU A 118 -2.13 -14.14 0.71
C LEU A 118 -3.15 -14.60 1.73
N LYS A 119 -4.17 -13.78 1.98
CA LYS A 119 -5.23 -14.12 2.94
C LYS A 119 -5.98 -15.37 2.49
N SER A 120 -6.32 -15.44 1.20
CA SER A 120 -7.02 -16.60 0.64
C SER A 120 -6.18 -17.88 0.64
N LEU A 121 -4.84 -17.75 0.66
CA LEU A 121 -3.95 -18.87 0.86
C LEU A 121 -3.94 -19.31 2.33
N LEU A 122 -3.83 -18.36 3.26
CA LEU A 122 -3.79 -18.58 4.70
C LEU A 122 -5.06 -19.21 5.27
N ASP A 123 -6.24 -18.72 4.84
CA ASP A 123 -7.53 -19.23 5.30
C ASP A 123 -8.07 -20.41 4.46
N GLY A 124 -7.36 -20.77 3.38
CA GLY A 124 -7.71 -21.87 2.49
C GLY A 124 -8.87 -21.58 1.54
N SER A 125 -9.44 -20.37 1.55
CA SER A 125 -10.56 -19.99 0.66
C SER A 125 -10.18 -20.02 -0.82
N TYR A 126 -8.91 -19.76 -1.17
CA TYR A 126 -8.43 -19.96 -2.54
C TYR A 126 -8.62 -21.40 -2.98
N ALA A 127 -8.19 -22.38 -2.18
CA ALA A 127 -8.36 -23.79 -2.53
C ALA A 127 -9.84 -24.20 -2.60
N GLY A 128 -10.64 -23.69 -1.66
CA GLY A 128 -12.08 -23.92 -1.59
C GLY A 128 -12.84 -23.45 -2.84
N ALA A 129 -12.34 -22.43 -3.55
CA ALA A 129 -12.95 -21.91 -4.77
C ALA A 129 -12.81 -22.83 -6.00
N PHE A 130 -12.01 -23.89 -5.93
CA PHE A 130 -11.68 -24.75 -7.08
C PHE A 130 -12.27 -26.17 -6.96
N ASP A 131 -13.35 -26.35 -6.21
CA ASP A 131 -14.11 -27.62 -6.11
C ASP A 131 -13.23 -28.86 -5.85
N GLY A 132 -12.21 -28.72 -5.00
CA GLY A 132 -11.30 -29.80 -4.62
C GLY A 132 -10.15 -30.09 -5.61
N LEU A 133 -10.01 -29.29 -6.68
CA LEU A 133 -8.88 -29.39 -7.61
C LEU A 133 -7.56 -28.85 -7.04
N LYS A 134 -7.64 -28.10 -5.93
CA LYS A 134 -6.50 -27.49 -5.24
C LYS A 134 -6.34 -28.10 -3.85
N ASP A 135 -5.09 -28.36 -3.48
CA ASP A 135 -4.73 -28.93 -2.18
C ASP A 135 -4.80 -27.84 -1.09
N HIS A 136 -5.76 -28.00 -0.18
CA HIS A 136 -6.02 -27.05 0.90
C HIS A 136 -4.83 -26.90 1.86
N ASP A 137 -4.20 -27.99 2.29
CA ASP A 137 -3.09 -27.95 3.25
C ASP A 137 -1.88 -27.26 2.62
N LYS A 138 -1.63 -27.55 1.34
CA LYS A 138 -0.59 -26.85 0.57
C LYS A 138 -0.87 -25.35 0.45
N SER A 139 -2.14 -24.95 0.27
CA SER A 139 -2.55 -23.53 0.25
C SER A 139 -2.10 -22.80 1.51
N VAL A 140 -2.48 -23.37 2.67
CA VAL A 140 -2.22 -22.80 3.99
C VAL A 140 -0.72 -22.78 4.29
N ASP A 141 0.00 -23.84 3.90
CA ASP A 141 1.45 -23.92 4.07
C ASP A 141 2.19 -22.85 3.25
N ILE A 142 1.76 -22.57 2.01
CA ILE A 142 2.32 -21.49 1.20
C ILE A 142 2.04 -20.13 1.87
N GLY A 143 0.80 -19.90 2.31
CA GLY A 143 0.40 -18.66 2.99
C GLY A 143 1.25 -18.39 4.24
N LYS A 144 1.44 -19.39 5.11
CA LYS A 144 2.27 -19.28 6.33
C LYS A 144 3.73 -18.98 6.04
N ARG A 145 4.29 -19.57 4.98
CA ARG A 145 5.68 -19.28 4.56
C ARG A 145 5.83 -17.84 4.08
N TRP A 146 4.83 -17.31 3.36
CA TRP A 146 4.82 -15.91 2.97
C TRP A 146 4.70 -14.98 4.16
N GLU A 147 3.78 -15.26 5.08
CA GLU A 147 3.64 -14.50 6.32
C GLU A 147 4.99 -14.41 7.05
N ASN A 148 5.66 -15.53 7.28
CA ASN A 148 6.97 -15.55 7.94
C ASN A 148 8.02 -14.70 7.20
N LEU A 149 8.13 -14.82 5.87
CA LEU A 149 9.10 -14.04 5.10
C LEU A 149 8.78 -12.54 5.08
N ILE A 150 7.49 -12.17 5.05
CA ILE A 150 7.07 -10.76 5.12
C ILE A 150 7.50 -10.18 6.47
N LEU A 151 7.21 -10.88 7.56
CA LEU A 151 7.56 -10.45 8.92
C LEU A 151 9.08 -10.35 9.10
N GLU A 152 9.82 -11.38 8.70
CA GLU A 152 11.30 -11.39 8.76
C GLU A 152 11.91 -10.22 7.98
N LEU A 153 11.43 -9.94 6.75
CA LEU A 153 11.91 -8.78 5.98
C LEU A 153 11.54 -7.45 6.66
N CYS A 154 10.36 -7.36 7.26
CA CYS A 154 9.91 -6.15 7.95
C CYS A 154 10.78 -5.84 9.16
N ASP A 155 11.01 -6.83 10.01
CA ASP A 155 11.70 -6.67 11.29
C ASP A 155 13.21 -6.49 11.06
N GLU A 156 13.84 -7.36 10.28
CA GLU A 156 15.31 -7.37 10.10
C GLU A 156 15.83 -6.24 9.21
N HIS A 157 14.99 -5.71 8.31
CA HIS A 157 15.46 -4.78 7.30
C HIS A 157 14.68 -3.48 7.22
N PHE A 158 13.43 -3.42 7.67
CA PHE A 158 12.54 -2.28 7.44
C PHE A 158 12.14 -1.56 8.73
N PHE A 159 12.89 -1.80 9.82
CA PHE A 159 12.72 -1.11 11.11
C PHE A 159 11.32 -1.29 11.71
N TYR A 160 10.59 -2.34 11.31
CA TYR A 160 9.15 -2.41 11.56
C TYR A 160 8.82 -2.49 13.05
N GLU A 161 9.60 -3.25 13.84
CA GLU A 161 9.45 -3.28 15.30
C GLU A 161 9.50 -1.88 15.95
N GLU A 162 10.32 -0.98 15.41
CA GLU A 162 10.46 0.38 15.94
C GLU A 162 9.32 1.31 15.48
N ILE A 163 8.85 1.15 14.24
CA ILE A 163 7.96 2.12 13.58
C ILE A 163 6.53 1.64 13.33
N GLU A 164 6.15 0.43 13.75
CA GLU A 164 4.81 -0.15 13.52
C GLU A 164 3.65 0.74 14.00
N ASN A 165 3.88 1.49 15.09
CA ASN A 165 2.89 2.39 15.70
C ASN A 165 2.84 3.79 15.06
N TYR A 166 3.64 4.03 14.03
CA TYR A 166 3.77 5.30 13.32
C TYR A 166 3.51 5.11 11.81
N ASN A 167 2.46 4.36 11.48
CA ASN A 167 2.09 4.11 10.10
C ASN A 167 1.72 5.41 9.38
N GLU A 168 2.37 5.68 8.25
CA GLU A 168 2.05 6.82 7.39
C GLU A 168 1.42 6.35 6.07
N PRO A 169 0.63 7.17 5.37
CA PRO A 169 0.00 6.75 4.12
C PRO A 169 0.97 6.49 2.95
N PHE A 170 2.14 7.12 2.95
CA PHE A 170 3.21 6.93 1.95
C PHE A 170 4.54 7.43 2.52
N LEU A 171 5.69 6.96 2.00
CA LEU A 171 7.00 7.21 2.64
C LEU A 171 7.33 8.70 2.77
N SER A 172 6.94 9.52 1.80
CA SER A 172 7.21 10.96 1.82
C SER A 172 6.22 11.79 2.67
N ALA A 173 5.33 11.16 3.44
CA ALA A 173 4.34 11.87 4.27
C ALA A 173 4.98 12.72 5.38
N VAL A 174 6.16 12.33 5.84
CA VAL A 174 6.95 13.06 6.87
C VAL A 174 8.17 13.76 6.28
N LYS A 175 8.18 14.00 4.96
CA LYS A 175 9.33 14.56 4.24
C LYS A 175 9.71 15.95 4.75
N GLU A 176 8.78 16.76 5.24
CA GLU A 176 9.11 18.09 5.79
C GLU A 176 10.04 18.05 7.01
N TYR A 177 10.14 16.90 7.69
CA TYR A 177 11.01 16.71 8.84
C TYR A 177 12.42 16.21 8.47
N ASP A 178 12.60 15.67 7.25
CA ASP A 178 13.90 15.21 6.76
C ASP A 178 14.79 16.40 6.40
N ASP A 179 15.95 16.50 7.06
CA ASP A 179 16.93 17.56 6.84
C ASP A 179 18.00 17.19 5.78
N GLY A 180 17.84 16.06 5.09
CA GLY A 180 18.75 15.62 4.03
C GLY A 180 20.09 15.10 4.54
N LYS A 181 20.19 14.76 5.83
CA LYS A 181 21.38 14.14 6.42
C LYS A 181 21.79 12.88 5.65
N ASP A 182 23.07 12.73 5.37
CA ASP A 182 23.60 11.48 4.83
C ASP A 182 23.44 10.34 5.85
N LEU A 183 22.81 9.25 5.42
CA LEU A 183 22.47 8.10 6.27
C LEU A 183 23.48 6.95 6.15
N THR A 184 24.49 7.05 5.29
CA THR A 184 25.47 5.97 5.06
C THR A 184 26.20 5.53 6.33
N THR A 185 26.45 6.46 7.25
CA THR A 185 27.07 6.20 8.56
C THR A 185 26.14 6.53 9.73
N TYR A 186 24.82 6.61 9.49
CA TYR A 186 23.86 6.89 10.53
C TYR A 186 23.57 5.62 11.33
N ASP A 187 23.66 5.73 12.66
CA ASP A 187 23.41 4.63 13.58
C ASP A 187 21.94 4.72 14.06
N PHE A 188 21.08 3.91 13.44
CA PHE A 188 19.64 3.87 13.77
C PHE A 188 19.40 3.31 15.18
N GLU A 189 20.19 2.33 15.61
CA GLU A 189 20.08 1.72 16.95
C GLU A 189 20.43 2.72 18.06
N ALA A 190 21.40 3.60 17.81
CA ALA A 190 21.84 4.61 18.76
C ALA A 190 21.01 5.91 18.74
N ASP A 191 20.05 6.06 17.82
CA ASP A 191 19.31 7.32 17.67
C ASP A 191 18.21 7.53 18.72
N CYS A 192 17.92 6.51 19.53
CA CYS A 192 16.90 6.52 20.58
C CYS A 192 15.53 7.00 20.05
N PHE A 193 15.07 6.49 18.91
CA PHE A 193 13.71 6.72 18.42
C PHE A 193 12.70 6.18 19.43
N SER A 194 11.88 7.06 19.99
CA SER A 194 10.88 6.70 20.99
C SER A 194 9.79 7.76 21.10
N SER A 195 8.73 7.49 21.85
CA SER A 195 7.77 8.51 22.28
C SER A 195 8.50 9.65 23.06
N PRO A 196 8.06 10.92 22.94
CA PRO A 196 6.88 11.43 22.23
C PRO A 196 7.09 11.65 20.73
N TYR A 197 6.00 11.65 19.96
CA TYR A 197 6.01 11.91 18.51
C TYR A 197 6.14 13.42 18.17
N ASP A 198 7.25 14.01 18.64
CA ASP A 198 7.63 15.39 18.38
C ASP A 198 8.43 15.54 17.07
N ASP A 199 8.82 16.77 16.73
CA ASP A 199 9.53 17.06 15.48
C ASP A 199 10.89 16.34 15.37
N LEU A 200 11.52 16.01 16.51
CA LEU A 200 12.78 15.26 16.52
C LEU A 200 12.54 13.79 16.15
N ASN A 201 11.53 13.15 16.75
CA ASN A 201 11.20 11.77 16.40
C ASN A 201 10.59 11.66 15.00
N LYS A 202 9.80 12.64 14.55
CA LYS A 202 9.35 12.69 13.14
C LYS A 202 10.49 12.77 12.14
N ARG A 203 11.58 13.49 12.47
CA ARG A 203 12.80 13.49 11.65
C ARG A 203 13.46 12.12 11.59
N LYS A 204 13.58 11.43 12.73
CA LYS A 204 14.13 10.06 12.77
C LYS A 204 13.25 9.06 12.01
N LEU A 205 11.93 9.21 12.06
CA LEU A 205 11.01 8.43 11.21
C LEU A 205 11.26 8.74 9.73
N ALA A 206 11.42 10.00 9.36
CA ALA A 206 11.73 10.40 7.98
C ALA A 206 13.05 9.78 7.48
N TYR A 207 14.07 9.67 8.34
CA TYR A 207 15.30 8.94 8.02
C TYR A 207 15.07 7.45 7.75
N ARG A 208 14.28 6.77 8.60
CA ARG A 208 13.92 5.36 8.39
C ARG A 208 13.14 5.19 7.09
N HIS A 209 12.16 6.06 6.80
CA HIS A 209 11.41 6.04 5.55
C HIS A 209 12.30 6.24 4.32
N ARG A 210 13.25 7.19 4.35
CA ARG A 210 14.21 7.38 3.26
C ARG A 210 15.10 6.16 3.07
N ALA A 211 15.62 5.58 4.15
CA ALA A 211 16.41 4.36 4.08
C ALA A 211 15.61 3.16 3.52
N ILE A 212 14.33 3.05 3.85
CA ILE A 212 13.41 2.03 3.30
C ILE A 212 13.20 2.27 1.80
N GLY A 213 12.94 3.51 1.36
CA GLY A 213 12.80 3.85 -0.07
C GLY A 213 14.07 3.55 -0.88
N GLU A 214 15.25 3.81 -0.31
CA GLU A 214 16.54 3.46 -0.90
C GLU A 214 16.73 1.93 -1.00
N LYS A 215 16.35 1.17 0.04
CA LYS A 215 16.37 -0.30 0.02
C LYS A 215 15.42 -0.84 -1.05
N TYR A 216 14.19 -0.34 -1.09
CA TYR A 216 13.19 -0.71 -2.11
C TYR A 216 13.75 -0.54 -3.53
N THR A 217 14.33 0.62 -3.82
CA THR A 217 14.88 0.94 -5.15
C THR A 217 16.04 0.02 -5.56
N LYS A 218 16.78 -0.53 -4.59
CA LYS A 218 17.91 -1.45 -4.85
C LYS A 218 17.45 -2.89 -5.10
N GLY A 219 16.21 -3.24 -4.73
CA GLY A 219 15.67 -4.59 -4.85
C GLY A 219 16.20 -5.57 -3.80
N LEU A 220 15.56 -6.75 -3.71
CA LEU A 220 15.85 -7.77 -2.69
C LEU A 220 17.29 -8.29 -2.72
N GLU A 221 17.92 -8.38 -3.90
CA GLU A 221 19.29 -8.92 -4.03
C GLU A 221 20.35 -8.10 -3.27
N LYS A 222 20.03 -6.86 -2.90
CA LYS A 222 20.92 -5.99 -2.10
C LYS A 222 20.55 -5.97 -0.62
N ILE A 223 19.43 -6.58 -0.25
CA ILE A 223 18.91 -6.62 1.12
C ILE A 223 19.17 -7.99 1.73
N LEU A 224 18.86 -9.06 0.99
CA LEU A 224 18.89 -10.45 1.46
C LEU A 224 20.19 -11.17 1.07
N ASP A 225 20.57 -12.16 1.88
CA ASP A 225 21.66 -13.05 1.54
C ASP A 225 21.29 -14.10 0.46
N HIS A 226 22.29 -14.82 -0.05
CA HIS A 226 22.07 -15.79 -1.12
C HIS A 226 21.13 -16.94 -0.73
N HIS A 227 21.12 -17.34 0.55
CA HIS A 227 20.23 -18.40 1.04
C HIS A 227 18.77 -17.91 1.05
N MET A 228 18.52 -16.73 1.61
CA MET A 228 17.20 -16.12 1.69
C MET A 228 16.63 -15.80 0.31
N ILE A 229 17.47 -15.33 -0.62
CA ILE A 229 17.07 -15.15 -2.03
C ILE A 229 16.62 -16.48 -2.65
N LYS A 230 17.28 -17.60 -2.34
CA LYS A 230 16.85 -18.91 -2.82
C LYS A 230 15.50 -19.32 -2.20
N VAL A 231 15.33 -19.19 -0.89
CA VAL A 231 14.06 -19.50 -0.20
C VAL A 231 12.91 -18.69 -0.79
N TRP A 232 13.12 -17.40 -0.99
CA TRP A 232 12.17 -16.50 -1.63
C TRP A 232 11.81 -16.95 -3.06
N ASN A 233 12.81 -17.22 -3.90
CA ASN A 233 12.58 -17.66 -5.28
C ASN A 233 11.83 -18.99 -5.36
N ASP A 234 12.16 -19.94 -4.49
CA ASP A 234 11.49 -21.24 -4.40
C ASP A 234 10.02 -21.05 -3.97
N LEU A 235 9.75 -20.16 -3.01
CA LEU A 235 8.38 -19.87 -2.56
C LEU A 235 7.56 -19.14 -3.62
N TYR A 236 8.13 -18.13 -4.30
CA TYR A 236 7.49 -17.45 -5.42
C TYR A 236 7.09 -18.45 -6.51
N SER A 237 8.03 -19.30 -6.92
CA SER A 237 7.79 -20.32 -7.95
C SER A 237 6.74 -21.35 -7.53
N ALA A 238 6.76 -21.78 -6.27
CA ALA A 238 5.78 -22.71 -5.72
C ALA A 238 4.38 -22.09 -5.66
N THR A 239 4.29 -20.81 -5.29
CA THR A 239 3.05 -20.05 -5.22
C THR A 239 2.46 -19.85 -6.60
N ASP A 240 3.24 -19.32 -7.54
CA ASP A 240 2.78 -19.05 -8.90
C ASP A 240 2.33 -20.33 -9.61
N LYS A 241 3.05 -21.44 -9.41
CA LYS A 241 2.61 -22.76 -9.90
C LYS A 241 1.31 -23.22 -9.25
N TYR A 242 1.15 -23.01 -7.94
CA TYR A 242 -0.05 -23.41 -7.22
C TYR A 242 -1.27 -22.58 -7.64
N THR A 243 -1.07 -21.30 -7.98
CA THR A 243 -2.12 -20.34 -8.34
C THR A 243 -2.32 -20.19 -9.86
N ASP A 244 -1.85 -21.15 -10.65
CA ASP A 244 -1.97 -21.21 -12.12
C ASP A 244 -1.36 -20.00 -12.86
N GLY A 245 -0.31 -19.40 -12.31
CA GLY A 245 0.40 -18.26 -12.90
C GLY A 245 -0.18 -16.90 -12.51
N TRP A 246 -0.87 -16.79 -11.36
CA TRP A 246 -1.47 -15.53 -10.90
C TRP A 246 -0.44 -14.41 -10.82
N LEU A 247 0.69 -14.64 -10.14
CA LEU A 247 1.69 -13.63 -9.84
C LEU A 247 2.41 -13.18 -11.11
N SER A 248 2.83 -14.14 -11.94
CA SER A 248 3.51 -13.86 -13.21
C SER A 248 2.60 -13.17 -14.22
N SER A 249 1.32 -13.51 -14.26
CA SER A 249 0.34 -12.85 -15.14
C SER A 249 0.03 -11.42 -14.69
N ALA A 250 -0.12 -11.18 -13.39
CA ALA A 250 -0.30 -9.84 -12.85
C ALA A 250 0.93 -8.97 -13.15
N HIS A 251 2.14 -9.46 -12.88
CA HIS A 251 3.38 -8.74 -13.15
C HIS A 251 3.53 -8.36 -14.63
N LYS A 252 3.31 -9.32 -15.53
CA LYS A 252 3.34 -9.08 -16.98
C LYS A 252 2.36 -7.98 -17.40
N LEU A 253 1.16 -7.95 -16.82
CA LEU A 253 0.18 -6.92 -17.14
C LEU A 253 0.64 -5.52 -16.67
N LEU A 254 1.25 -5.42 -15.48
CA LEU A 254 1.82 -4.17 -14.98
C LEU A 254 3.00 -3.70 -15.84
N GLU A 255 3.85 -4.62 -16.28
CA GLU A 255 4.98 -4.33 -17.18
C GLU A 255 4.50 -3.85 -18.56
N GLU A 256 3.51 -4.52 -19.15
CA GLU A 256 2.85 -4.10 -20.39
C GLU A 256 2.24 -2.70 -20.24
N ALA A 257 1.59 -2.41 -19.10
CA ALA A 257 0.99 -1.10 -18.83
C ALA A 257 2.02 0.02 -18.91
N MET A 258 3.25 -0.23 -18.43
CA MET A 258 4.36 0.71 -18.50
C MET A 258 4.96 0.89 -19.91
N GLY A 259 4.60 0.03 -20.87
CA GLY A 259 5.16 0.05 -22.22
C GLY A 259 6.55 -0.58 -22.34
N LYS A 260 6.96 -1.45 -21.40
CA LYS A 260 8.29 -2.08 -21.40
C LYS A 260 8.43 -3.26 -22.39
N SER A 261 7.34 -3.87 -22.88
CA SER A 261 7.41 -5.21 -23.51
C SER A 261 7.19 -5.33 -25.04
N THR A 262 7.17 -4.25 -25.83
CA THR A 262 7.08 -4.40 -27.30
C THR A 262 8.12 -3.60 -28.08
N ALA A 263 8.89 -4.32 -28.92
CA ALA A 263 9.83 -3.79 -29.91
C ALA A 263 9.18 -2.98 -31.05
N GLU A 264 7.85 -2.78 -31.01
CA GLU A 264 7.14 -1.81 -31.82
C GLU A 264 6.64 -0.70 -30.90
N SER A 265 7.37 0.42 -30.92
CA SER A 265 6.94 1.66 -30.28
C SER A 265 5.76 2.25 -31.04
N THR A 266 4.54 1.80 -30.77
CA THR A 266 3.38 2.67 -30.91
C THR A 266 3.42 3.64 -29.73
N ALA A 267 4.30 4.63 -29.86
CA ALA A 267 4.52 5.70 -28.90
C ALA A 267 3.25 6.54 -28.70
N LYS A 268 2.28 6.07 -27.91
CA LYS A 268 1.00 6.78 -27.71
C LYS A 268 0.52 6.92 -26.27
N HIS A 269 1.03 6.13 -25.32
CA HIS A 269 0.59 6.21 -23.92
C HIS A 269 1.75 6.16 -22.94
N SER A 270 1.78 7.11 -22.00
CA SER A 270 2.57 7.00 -20.77
C SER A 270 1.63 6.41 -19.72
N SER A 271 2.04 5.37 -19.00
CA SER A 271 1.21 4.87 -17.90
C SER A 271 1.96 4.83 -16.59
N ILE A 272 1.21 4.96 -15.51
CA ILE A 272 1.70 4.91 -14.14
C ILE A 272 0.91 3.84 -13.41
N ASN A 273 1.61 2.92 -12.76
CA ASN A 273 1.02 2.00 -11.81
C ASN A 273 1.15 2.58 -10.40
N CYS A 274 0.03 2.66 -9.69
CA CYS A 274 -0.06 2.97 -8.27
C CYS A 274 -0.68 1.80 -7.52
N ILE A 275 -0.22 1.55 -6.30
CA ILE A 275 -0.82 0.58 -5.38
C ILE A 275 -1.51 1.35 -4.26
N VAL A 276 -2.76 1.01 -3.96
CA VAL A 276 -3.50 1.50 -2.80
C VAL A 276 -4.06 0.30 -2.04
N THR A 277 -3.45 -0.03 -0.90
CA THR A 277 -3.80 -1.19 -0.07
C THR A 277 -4.35 -0.76 1.27
N SER A 278 -5.28 -1.54 1.81
CA SER A 278 -5.80 -1.34 3.16
C SER A 278 -4.81 -1.77 4.25
N GLY A 279 -3.69 -2.43 3.92
CA GLY A 279 -2.63 -2.80 4.87
C GLY A 279 -1.72 -1.62 5.28
N SER A 280 -0.91 -1.81 6.33
CA SER A 280 0.10 -0.83 6.75
C SER A 280 1.21 -0.67 5.71
N LEU A 281 1.82 0.51 5.65
CA LEU A 281 2.73 0.91 4.58
C LEU A 281 3.99 0.04 4.51
N ILE A 282 4.64 -0.19 5.65
CA ILE A 282 5.95 -0.87 5.69
C ILE A 282 5.85 -2.34 5.24
N PRO A 283 4.92 -3.16 5.78
CA PRO A 283 4.66 -4.49 5.24
C PRO A 283 4.22 -4.49 3.79
N SER A 284 3.51 -3.47 3.32
CA SER A 284 3.09 -3.36 1.92
C SER A 284 4.29 -3.14 0.98
N LEU A 285 5.29 -2.36 1.40
CA LEU A 285 6.54 -2.19 0.65
C LEU A 285 7.38 -3.48 0.67
N ALA A 286 7.42 -4.19 1.80
CA ALA A 286 8.06 -5.50 1.89
C ALA A 286 7.39 -6.52 0.95
N LYS A 287 6.04 -6.55 0.91
CA LYS A 287 5.27 -7.35 -0.05
C LYS A 287 5.61 -6.98 -1.49
N CYS A 288 5.67 -5.70 -1.85
CA CYS A 288 6.05 -5.30 -3.21
C CYS A 288 7.39 -5.93 -3.63
N LEU A 289 8.41 -5.89 -2.78
CA LEU A 289 9.70 -6.55 -3.06
C LEU A 289 9.57 -8.08 -3.17
N LEU A 290 8.93 -8.71 -2.19
CA LEU A 290 8.75 -10.17 -2.13
C LEU A 290 7.90 -10.72 -3.29
N TYR A 291 7.00 -9.92 -3.85
CA TYR A 291 6.16 -10.32 -4.97
C TYR A 291 6.62 -9.73 -6.31
N ARG A 292 7.85 -9.15 -6.37
CA ARG A 292 8.50 -8.62 -7.58
C ARG A 292 7.73 -7.48 -8.22
N LEU A 293 7.13 -6.59 -7.43
CA LEU A 293 6.40 -5.42 -7.91
C LEU A 293 7.29 -4.16 -7.94
N ASP A 294 8.51 -4.23 -7.40
CA ASP A 294 9.43 -3.09 -7.23
C ASP A 294 9.97 -2.52 -8.55
N ASP A 295 10.07 -3.33 -9.58
CA ASP A 295 10.51 -2.89 -10.91
C ASP A 295 9.38 -2.27 -11.74
N VAL A 296 8.11 -2.52 -11.39
CA VAL A 296 6.92 -2.03 -12.10
C VAL A 296 6.10 -1.00 -11.32
N VAL A 297 6.35 -0.84 -10.02
CA VAL A 297 5.73 0.16 -9.15
C VAL A 297 6.82 0.81 -8.29
N ALA A 298 7.06 2.10 -8.51
CA ALA A 298 7.97 2.89 -7.69
C ALA A 298 7.41 3.05 -6.27
N PHE A 299 8.28 3.13 -5.24
CA PHE A 299 7.84 3.23 -3.85
C PHE A 299 7.01 4.49 -3.57
N GLU A 300 7.22 5.57 -4.33
CA GLU A 300 6.43 6.80 -4.22
C GLU A 300 4.98 6.59 -4.67
N ASN A 301 4.70 5.50 -5.39
CA ASN A 301 3.38 5.15 -5.89
C ASN A 301 2.68 4.06 -5.06
N VAL A 302 3.23 3.70 -3.90
CA VAL A 302 2.62 2.77 -2.94
C VAL A 302 1.97 3.58 -1.82
N TYR A 303 0.68 3.35 -1.61
CA TYR A 303 -0.15 4.05 -0.64
C TYR A 303 -0.81 3.06 0.31
N SER A 304 -0.68 3.31 1.61
CA SER A 304 -1.44 2.65 2.67
C SER A 304 -2.70 3.47 2.97
N SER A 305 -3.86 2.86 2.79
CA SER A 305 -5.14 3.45 3.17
C SER A 305 -5.58 3.12 4.60
N TRP A 306 -4.76 2.40 5.37
CA TRP A 306 -5.09 1.90 6.71
C TRP A 306 -5.77 2.94 7.62
N GLU A 307 -5.24 4.17 7.69
CA GLU A 307 -5.80 5.22 8.56
C GLU A 307 -6.76 6.19 7.84
N VAL A 308 -6.62 6.33 6.52
CA VAL A 308 -7.20 7.45 5.76
C VAL A 308 -8.30 7.02 4.78
N GLY A 309 -8.39 5.72 4.50
CA GLY A 309 -9.32 5.12 3.55
C GLY A 309 -8.93 5.30 2.07
N LYS A 310 -9.35 4.37 1.21
CA LYS A 310 -8.92 4.35 -0.21
C LYS A 310 -9.32 5.60 -0.99
N LEU A 311 -10.48 6.18 -0.69
CA LEU A 311 -10.94 7.42 -1.33
C LEU A 311 -9.96 8.58 -1.10
N GLN A 312 -9.36 8.69 0.08
CA GLN A 312 -8.41 9.76 0.35
C GLN A 312 -7.10 9.56 -0.43
N CYS A 313 -6.60 8.32 -0.49
CA CYS A 313 -5.46 7.98 -1.35
C CYS A 313 -5.74 8.31 -2.83
N PHE A 314 -6.94 8.00 -3.33
CA PHE A 314 -7.34 8.31 -4.70
C PHE A 314 -7.32 9.81 -4.98
N LYS A 315 -7.77 10.64 -4.02
CA LYS A 315 -7.70 12.10 -4.14
C LYS A 315 -6.26 12.61 -4.23
N TRP A 316 -5.35 12.11 -3.40
CA TRP A 316 -3.93 12.49 -3.46
C TRP A 316 -3.25 12.03 -4.76
N ILE A 317 -3.55 10.81 -5.22
CA ILE A 317 -3.07 10.31 -6.52
C ILE A 317 -3.58 11.20 -7.65
N LYS A 318 -4.87 11.58 -7.61
CA LYS A 318 -5.42 12.53 -8.57
C LYS A 318 -4.68 13.85 -8.52
N GLU A 319 -4.55 14.47 -7.35
CA GLU A 319 -3.86 15.75 -7.18
C GLU A 319 -2.43 15.73 -7.72
N ARG A 320 -1.71 14.62 -7.51
CA ARG A 320 -0.34 14.44 -8.00
C ARG A 320 -0.24 14.30 -9.52
N TYR A 321 -1.18 13.62 -10.14
CA TYR A 321 -1.11 13.24 -11.56
C TYR A 321 -2.16 13.93 -12.45
N ASP A 322 -2.97 14.85 -11.92
CA ASP A 322 -4.07 15.47 -12.67
C ASP A 322 -3.57 16.20 -13.93
N GLY A 323 -4.41 16.24 -14.95
CA GLY A 323 -4.09 16.92 -16.19
C GLY A 323 -5.13 16.71 -17.28
N PRO A 324 -5.09 17.52 -18.36
CA PRO A 324 -6.14 17.52 -19.38
C PRO A 324 -6.27 16.20 -20.16
N ASN A 325 -5.23 15.38 -20.17
CA ASN A 325 -5.17 14.12 -20.94
C ASN A 325 -4.89 12.91 -20.04
N VAL A 326 -5.33 12.97 -18.78
CA VAL A 326 -5.09 11.91 -17.79
C VAL A 326 -6.36 11.12 -17.55
N ARG A 327 -6.26 9.80 -17.68
CA ARG A 327 -7.33 8.86 -17.38
C ARG A 327 -6.91 7.99 -16.21
N PHE A 328 -7.82 7.76 -15.29
CA PHE A 328 -7.62 6.92 -14.10
C PHE A 328 -8.44 5.64 -14.24
N CYS A 329 -7.94 4.54 -13.70
CA CYS A 329 -8.71 3.30 -13.61
C CYS A 329 -8.35 2.61 -12.30
N ALA A 330 -9.36 2.27 -11.52
CA ALA A 330 -9.18 1.49 -10.29
C ALA A 330 -9.38 0.00 -10.59
N ILE A 331 -8.52 -0.86 -10.04
CA ILE A 331 -8.57 -2.30 -10.22
C ILE A 331 -8.43 -2.96 -8.85
N GLY A 332 -9.36 -3.83 -8.49
CA GLY A 332 -9.32 -4.48 -7.18
C GLY A 332 -10.46 -5.47 -6.93
N ASP A 333 -10.37 -6.23 -5.84
CA ASP A 333 -11.35 -7.23 -5.41
C ASP A 333 -12.27 -6.71 -4.29
N GLY A 334 -11.97 -5.56 -3.69
CA GLY A 334 -12.69 -4.99 -2.57
C GLY A 334 -13.85 -4.05 -2.94
N HIS A 335 -14.74 -3.83 -1.98
CA HIS A 335 -15.80 -2.83 -2.09
C HIS A 335 -15.29 -1.39 -1.87
N GLU A 336 -14.19 -1.23 -1.15
CA GLU A 336 -13.67 0.09 -0.75
C GLU A 336 -13.16 0.89 -1.96
N GLU A 337 -12.34 0.27 -2.80
CA GLU A 337 -11.84 0.85 -4.06
C GLU A 337 -12.95 1.01 -5.11
N CYS A 338 -13.93 0.09 -5.15
CA CYS A 338 -15.10 0.22 -6.02
C CYS A 338 -15.90 1.48 -5.66
N THR A 339 -16.16 1.67 -4.36
CA THR A 339 -16.84 2.85 -3.84
C THR A 339 -16.04 4.13 -4.10
N ALA A 340 -14.72 4.10 -3.86
CA ALA A 340 -13.84 5.22 -4.14
C ALA A 340 -13.85 5.58 -5.64
N ALA A 341 -13.74 4.59 -6.53
CA ALA A 341 -13.78 4.79 -7.98
C ALA A 341 -15.11 5.39 -8.43
N GLN A 342 -16.24 4.92 -7.90
CA GLN A 342 -17.56 5.49 -8.20
C GLN A 342 -17.65 6.96 -7.81
N ILE A 343 -17.19 7.33 -6.60
CA ILE A 343 -17.17 8.73 -6.13
C ILE A 343 -16.27 9.59 -7.03
N MET A 344 -15.12 9.05 -7.43
CA MET A 344 -14.17 9.73 -8.32
C MET A 344 -14.63 9.76 -9.78
N LYS A 345 -15.72 9.04 -10.12
CA LYS A 345 -16.20 8.78 -11.49
C LYS A 345 -15.13 8.14 -12.38
N TRP A 346 -14.41 7.18 -11.81
CA TRP A 346 -13.37 6.41 -12.50
C TRP A 346 -13.89 5.02 -12.87
N PRO A 347 -13.51 4.48 -14.05
CA PRO A 347 -13.74 3.08 -14.37
C PRO A 347 -13.15 2.16 -13.29
N PHE A 348 -13.90 1.12 -12.94
CA PHE A 348 -13.50 0.10 -11.98
C PHE A 348 -13.47 -1.28 -12.64
N VAL A 349 -12.35 -1.99 -12.49
CA VAL A 349 -12.19 -3.37 -12.93
C VAL A 349 -12.17 -4.26 -11.69
N LYS A 350 -13.28 -4.97 -11.44
CA LYS A 350 -13.37 -5.95 -10.36
C LYS A 350 -12.49 -7.17 -10.69
N ILE A 351 -11.64 -7.59 -9.75
CA ILE A 351 -10.85 -8.83 -9.81
C ILE A 351 -11.42 -9.84 -8.82
N GLU A 352 -11.48 -11.10 -9.20
CA GLU A 352 -11.88 -12.21 -8.33
C GLU A 352 -11.06 -13.44 -8.68
N PHE A 353 -10.67 -14.24 -7.69
CA PHE A 353 -9.84 -15.43 -7.96
C PHE A 353 -10.64 -16.70 -8.32
N HIS A 354 -11.97 -16.66 -8.21
CA HIS A 354 -12.84 -17.78 -8.58
C HIS A 354 -12.64 -18.21 -10.04
N PRO A 355 -12.68 -19.51 -10.36
CA PRO A 355 -12.38 -20.02 -11.70
C PRO A 355 -13.19 -19.37 -12.83
N ASP A 356 -14.47 -19.11 -12.59
CA ASP A 356 -15.44 -18.58 -13.55
C ASP A 356 -15.54 -17.05 -13.54
N ALA A 357 -14.71 -16.36 -12.75
CA ALA A 357 -14.73 -14.91 -12.66
C ALA A 357 -14.40 -14.26 -14.03
N PRO A 358 -15.12 -13.19 -14.42
CA PRO A 358 -14.92 -12.55 -15.71
C PRO A 358 -13.55 -11.90 -15.85
N HIS A 359 -12.98 -11.41 -14.75
CA HIS A 359 -11.65 -10.83 -14.70
C HIS A 359 -10.86 -11.46 -13.55
N ARG A 360 -9.79 -12.16 -13.91
CA ARG A 360 -8.88 -12.83 -12.99
C ARG A 360 -7.52 -13.01 -13.63
N PHE A 361 -6.54 -13.44 -12.84
CA PHE A 361 -5.27 -13.92 -13.37
C PHE A 361 -5.19 -15.46 -13.37
N PRO A 362 -4.58 -16.05 -14.41
CA PRO A 362 -4.39 -15.48 -15.75
C PRO A 362 -5.75 -15.16 -16.42
N GLY A 363 -5.79 -14.16 -17.30
CA GLY A 363 -6.97 -13.85 -18.11
C GLY A 363 -7.18 -12.37 -18.42
N LEU A 364 -7.03 -11.50 -17.41
CA LEU A 364 -7.10 -10.06 -17.59
C LEU A 364 -5.93 -9.56 -18.46
N ASN A 365 -6.22 -8.62 -19.37
CA ASN A 365 -5.24 -8.02 -20.28
C ASN A 365 -5.55 -6.53 -20.52
N LEU A 366 -4.55 -5.77 -20.97
CA LEU A 366 -4.69 -4.33 -21.23
C LEU A 366 -5.84 -3.96 -22.19
N PRO A 367 -6.03 -4.63 -23.34
CA PRO A 367 -7.14 -4.31 -24.24
C PRO A 367 -8.53 -4.44 -23.59
N THR A 368 -8.66 -5.31 -22.58
CA THR A 368 -9.90 -5.44 -21.80
C THR A 368 -10.07 -4.26 -20.85
N ILE A 369 -9.01 -3.89 -20.12
CA ILE A 369 -9.01 -2.69 -19.25
C ILE A 369 -9.33 -1.43 -20.07
N HIS A 370 -8.68 -1.25 -21.23
CA HIS A 370 -8.91 -0.08 -22.09
C HIS A 370 -10.35 0.00 -22.60
N ARG A 371 -10.97 -1.12 -23.03
CA ARG A 371 -12.39 -1.11 -23.40
C ARG A 371 -13.31 -0.66 -22.25
N ILE A 372 -13.02 -1.09 -21.03
CA ILE A 372 -13.77 -0.67 -19.84
C ILE A 372 -13.58 0.82 -19.60
N MET A 373 -12.33 1.31 -19.72
CA MET A 373 -12.02 2.74 -19.59
C MET A 373 -12.75 3.58 -20.64
N ASP A 374 -12.68 3.19 -21.91
CA ASP A 374 -13.31 3.92 -23.02
C ASP A 374 -14.82 4.01 -22.85
N THR A 375 -15.47 2.96 -22.35
CA THR A 375 -16.92 2.99 -22.08
C THR A 375 -17.31 4.11 -21.10
N VAL A 376 -16.48 4.37 -20.09
CA VAL A 376 -16.74 5.41 -19.08
C VAL A 376 -16.32 6.78 -19.60
N TYR A 377 -15.12 6.90 -20.18
CA TYR A 377 -14.61 8.19 -20.63
C TYR A 377 -15.30 8.71 -21.90
N ASP A 378 -15.67 7.86 -22.86
CA ASP A 378 -16.37 8.29 -24.07
C ASP A 378 -17.84 8.63 -23.79
N SER A 379 -18.48 7.96 -22.82
CA SER A 379 -19.81 8.35 -22.35
C SER A 379 -19.82 9.76 -21.75
N SER A 380 -18.75 10.15 -21.05
CA SER A 380 -18.64 11.46 -20.42
C SER A 380 -18.40 12.60 -21.42
N SER A 381 -17.91 12.30 -22.63
CA SER A 381 -17.73 13.31 -23.69
C SER A 381 -19.01 13.62 -24.48
N ASN A 382 -20.03 12.76 -24.45
CA ASN A 382 -21.24 12.92 -25.25
C ASN A 382 -22.40 13.62 -24.50
N ASP A 383 -22.25 13.86 -23.20
CA ASP A 383 -23.25 14.55 -22.35
C ASP A 383 -22.90 16.05 -22.11
N GLY A 384 -22.01 16.62 -22.93
CA GLY A 384 -21.50 18.00 -22.83
C GLY A 384 -22.21 19.03 -23.69
#